data_AF-A0A5A7N1F7-F1
#
_entry.id   AF-A0A5A7N1F7-F1
#
_cell.length_a   1.000
_cell.length_b   1.000
_cell.length_c   1.000
_cell.angle_alpha   90.00
_cell.angle_beta   90.00
_cell.angle_gamma   90.00
#
_symmetry.space_group_name_H-M   'P 1'
#
loop_
_entity.id
_entity.type
_entity.pdbx_description
1 polymer ?
#
loop_
_entity_poly.entity_id
_entity_poly.type
_entity_poly.pdbx_seq_one_letter_code
_entity_poly.pdbx_strand_id
1 'polypeptide(L)' 'MAFIEFVALISINLGLVNLFPIPMLDGGHLLFHLFEAIKGSPVNARIQEMGYMVGFALIIGLMLFLTLNDLQSL' A
#
# COMPACT_ATOMS: atom_id res chain seq x y z
N MET A 1 23.55 -18.70 8.67
CA MET A 1 22.96 -17.46 9.21
C MET A 1 22.63 -16.44 8.12
N ALA A 2 23.51 -16.17 7.16
CA ALA A 2 23.30 -15.21 6.08
C ALA A 2 21.95 -15.33 5.33
N PHE A 3 21.45 -16.55 5.06
CA PHE A 3 20.15 -16.74 4.41
C PHE A 3 18.98 -16.26 5.29
N ILE A 4 19.00 -16.57 6.59
CA ILE A 4 17.96 -16.14 7.53
C ILE A 4 17.97 -14.62 7.67
N GLU A 5 19.15 -14.02 7.78
CA GLU A 5 19.32 -12.56 7.86
C GLU A 5 18.80 -11.87 6.60
N PHE A 6 19.10 -12.42 5.41
CA PHE A 6 18.58 -11.91 4.14
C PHE A 6 17.04 -11.96 4.10
N VAL A 7 16.46 -13.12 4.42
CA VAL A 7 14.99 -13.29 4.46
C VAL A 7 14.36 -12.36 5.49
N ALA A 8 14.96 -12.22 6.67
CA ALA A 8 14.48 -11.32 7.71
C ALA A 8 14.50 -9.86 7.22
N LEU A 9 15.58 -9.43 6.57
CA LEU A 9 15.71 -8.07 6.04
C LEU A 9 14.65 -7.78 4.97
N ILE A 10 14.42 -8.70 4.03
CA ILE A 10 13.37 -8.55 3.01
C ILE A 10 11.98 -8.49 3.67
N SER A 11 11.73 -9.38 4.63
CA SER A 11 10.44 -9.46 5.32
C SER A 11 10.12 -8.19 6.11
N ILE A 12 11.11 -7.62 6.80
CA ILE A 12 10.97 -6.36 7.54
C ILE A 12 10.68 -5.21 6.57
N ASN A 13 11.45 -5.09 5.48
CA ASN A 13 11.22 -4.03 4.49
C ASN A 13 9.84 -4.14 3.85
N LEU A 14 9.42 -5.34 3.46
CA LEU A 14 8.11 -5.57 2.88
C LEU A 14 6.99 -5.28 3.89
N GLY A 15 7.16 -5.70 5.15
CA GLY A 15 6.23 -5.39 6.23
C GLY A 15 6.09 -3.89 6.46
N LEU A 16 7.20 -3.14 6.47
CA LEU A 16 7.18 -1.68 6.59
C LEU A 16 6.47 -0.99 5.43
N VAL A 17 6.72 -1.43 4.19
CA VAL A 17 6.03 -0.91 3.00
C VAL A 17 4.53 -1.22 3.06
N ASN A 18 4.14 -2.43 3.45
CA ASN A 18 2.73 -2.81 3.57
C ASN A 18 2.00 -2.04 4.67
N LEU A 19 2.69 -1.59 5.72
CA LEU A 19 2.13 -0.75 6.78
C LEU A 19 1.90 0.71 6.35
N PHE A 20 2.36 1.12 5.17
CA PHE A 20 2.11 2.47 4.69
C PHE A 20 0.62 2.74 4.45
N PRO A 21 0.18 4.00 4.62
CA PRO A 21 -1.21 4.43 4.47
C PRO A 21 -1.68 4.49 3.00
N ILE A 22 -1.37 3.45 2.20
CA ILE A 22 -1.73 3.38 0.79
C ILE A 22 -2.96 2.45 0.67
N PRO A 23 -4.09 2.93 0.13
CA PRO A 23 -5.23 2.07 -0.13
C PRO A 23 -4.82 0.92 -1.06
N MET A 24 -5.25 -0.32 -0.76
CA MET A 24 -4.82 -1.62 -1.35
C MET A 24 -3.72 -2.35 -0.57
N LEU A 25 -2.92 -1.65 0.25
CA LEU A 25 -1.97 -2.30 1.17
C LEU A 25 -2.61 -2.58 2.53
N ASP A 26 -2.01 -3.48 3.32
CA ASP A 26 -2.45 -3.84 4.68
C ASP A 26 -2.61 -2.60 5.59
N GLY A 27 -1.72 -1.62 5.46
CA GLY A 27 -1.75 -0.33 6.17
C GLY A 27 -2.90 0.59 5.74
N GLY A 28 -3.41 0.44 4.52
CA GLY A 28 -4.63 1.11 4.06
C GLY A 28 -5.86 0.60 4.82
N HIS A 29 -5.94 -0.71 5.07
CA HIS A 29 -7.00 -1.29 5.92
C HIS A 29 -6.88 -0.81 7.37
N LEU A 30 -5.65 -0.79 7.91
CA LEU A 30 -5.39 -0.26 9.24
C LEU A 30 -5.85 1.20 9.37
N LEU A 31 -5.61 2.02 8.34
CA LEU A 31 -6.11 3.40 8.28
C LEU A 31 -7.63 3.49 8.35
N PHE A 32 -8.34 2.67 7.56
CA PHE A 32 -9.80 2.64 7.59
C PHE A 32 -10.31 2.24 8.97
N HIS A 33 -9.72 1.21 9.59
CA HIS A 33 -10.08 0.80 10.94
C HIS A 33 -9.74 1.83 12.01
N LEU A 34 -8.61 2.54 11.87
CA LEU A 34 -8.26 3.64 12.77
C LEU A 34 -9.30 4.76 12.67
N PHE A 35 -9.73 5.06 11.44
CA PHE A 35 -10.79 6.04 11.19
C PHE A 35 -12.14 5.57 11.73
N GLU A 36 -12.48 4.28 11.61
CA GLU A 36 -13.68 3.69 12.23
C GLU A 36 -13.63 3.77 13.76
N ALA A 37 -12.47 3.50 14.37
CA ALA A 37 -12.28 3.59 15.81
C ALA A 37 -12.47 5.02 16.32
N ILE A 38 -11.99 6.03 15.57
CA ILE A 38 -12.18 7.44 15.90
C ILE A 38 -13.62 7.89 15.66
N LYS A 39 -14.22 7.47 14.54
CA LYS A 39 -15.60 7.84 14.13
C LYS A 39 -16.67 7.09 14.94
N GLY A 40 -16.31 5.99 15.59
CA GLY A 40 -17.21 5.11 16.35
C GLY A 40 -18.26 4.39 15.47
N SER A 41 -18.14 4.46 14.15
CA SER A 41 -19.10 3.86 13.21
C SER A 41 -18.39 3.41 11.92
N PRO A 42 -18.88 2.34 11.27
CA PRO A 42 -18.22 1.77 10.11
C PRO A 42 -18.07 2.80 8.97
N VAL A 43 -16.97 2.69 8.23
CA VAL A 43 -16.76 3.47 7.02
C VAL A 43 -17.75 3.00 5.96
N ASN A 44 -18.34 3.94 5.23
CA ASN A 44 -19.29 3.60 4.18
C ASN A 44 -18.57 2.77 3.11
N ALA A 45 -19.15 1.63 2.72
CA ALA A 45 -18.57 0.73 1.72
C ALA A 45 -18.18 1.45 0.41
N ARG A 46 -18.98 2.44 -0.01
CA ARG A 46 -18.66 3.27 -1.20
C ARG A 46 -17.37 4.08 -1.05
N ILE A 47 -17.09 4.58 0.16
CA ILE A 47 -15.85 5.34 0.44
C ILE A 47 -14.65 4.40 0.42
N GLN A 48 -14.80 3.20 0.97
CA GLN A 48 -13.75 2.20 1.00
C GLN A 48 -13.43 1.69 -0.42
N GLU A 49 -14.45 1.40 -1.22
CA GLU A 49 -14.32 1.01 -2.63
C GLU A 49 -13.63 2.10 -3.46
N MET A 50 -14.05 3.37 -3.30
CA MET A 50 -13.41 4.50 -3.96
C MET A 50 -11.95 4.66 -3.51
N GLY A 51 -11.66 4.47 -2.22
CA GLY A 51 -10.31 4.45 -1.68
C GLY A 51 -9.44 3.41 -2.37
N TYR A 52 -9.90 2.16 -2.47
CA TYR A 52 -9.17 1.10 -3.16
C TYR A 52 -8.97 1.38 -4.65
N MET A 53 -9.99 1.91 -5.34
CA MET A 53 -9.86 2.26 -6.76
C MET A 53 -8.81 3.35 -6.98
N VAL A 54 -8.79 4.37 -6.12
CA VAL A 54 -7.77 5.43 -6.15
C VAL A 54 -6.38 4.86 -5.86
N GLY A 55 -6.24 4.02 -4.84
CA GLY A 55 -4.97 3.36 -4.52
C GLY A 55 -4.47 2.48 -5.66
N PHE A 56 -5.35 1.69 -6.27
CA PHE A 56 -5.04 0.88 -7.44
C PHE A 56 -4.57 1.72 -8.62
N ALA A 57 -5.32 2.77 -8.96
CA ALA A 57 -4.95 3.68 -10.05
C ALA A 57 -3.60 4.37 -9.79
N LEU A 58 -3.31 4.74 -8.54
CA LEU A 58 -2.03 5.32 -8.14
C LEU A 58 -0.88 4.34 -8.33
N ILE A 59 -1.03 3.09 -7.86
CA ILE A 59 0.00 2.05 -8.00
C ILE A 59 0.26 1.75 -9.48
N ILE A 60 -0.79 1.53 -10.27
CA ILE A 60 -0.65 1.27 -11.72
C ILE A 60 -0.06 2.48 -12.43
N GLY A 61 -0.51 3.69 -12.10
CA GLY A 61 0.03 4.93 -12.67
C GLY A 61 1.52 5.11 -12.34
N LEU A 62 1.92 4.83 -11.11
CA LEU A 62 3.32 4.86 -10.69
C LEU A 62 4.15 3.79 -11.42
N MET A 63 3.65 2.56 -11.50
CA MET A 63 4.31 1.48 -12.26
C MET A 63 4.53 1.88 -13.72
N LEU A 64 3.50 2.40 -14.38
CA LEU A 64 3.61 2.88 -15.77
C LEU A 64 4.59 4.04 -15.89
N PHE A 65 4.50 5.03 -15.00
CA PHE A 65 5.40 6.18 -14.99
C PHE A 65 6.87 5.75 -14.84
N LEU A 66 7.16 4.88 -13.86
CA LEU A 66 8.51 4.35 -13.64
C LEU A 66 8.98 3.53 -14.84
N THR A 67 8.14 2.63 -15.37
CA THR A 67 8.49 1.80 -16.53
C THR A 67 8.80 2.66 -17.76
N LEU A 68 8.03 3.73 -18.01
CA LEU A 68 8.28 4.65 -19.11
C LEU A 68 9.54 5.49 -18.89
N ASN A 69 9.79 5.90 -17.64
CA ASN A 69 10.99 6.65 -17.28
C ASN A 69 12.25 5.79 -17.47
N ASP A 70 12.22 4.54 -17.00
CA ASP A 70 13.29 3.58 -17.18
C ASP A 70 13.57 3.33 -18.67
N LEU A 71 12.52 3.18 -19.48
CA LEU A 71 12.62 2.97 -20.92
C LEU A 71 13.19 4.19 -21.68
N GLN A 72 12.91 5.42 -21.21
CA GLN A 72 13.51 6.64 -21.76
C GLN A 72 14.97 6.83 -21.32
N SER A 73 15.33 6.30 -20.15
CA SER A 73 16.67 6.37 -19.59
C SER A 73 17.64 5.32 -20.15
N LEU A 74 17.13 4.35 -20.93
CA LEU A 74 17.87 3.31 -21.63
C LEU A 74 18.39 3.79 -22.99
#